data_AF-A0A6A5CBB5-F1
#
_entry.id   AF-A0A6A5CBB5-F1
#
_cell.length_a   1.000
_cell.length_b   1.000
_cell.length_c   1.000
_cell.angle_alpha   90.00
_cell.angle_beta   90.00
_cell.angle_gamma   90.00
#
_symmetry.space_group_name_H-M   'P 1'
#
loop_
_entity.id
_entity.type
_entity.pdbx_description
1 polymer ?
#
loop_
_entity_poly.entity_id
_entity_poly.type
_entity_poly.pdbx_seq_one_letter_code
_entity_poly.pdbx_strand_id
1 'polypeptide(L)'
;MTSNNSSITPSSILDQFPPSPFYEDSLLYPSAVFQTLSNLLSNNTSNNNSSNINSFNNTFSSSPYATVYLGGILTSRVELLDNSYISPVSWTLFAVFTVWFFILLALVLWRRNYQPVKARDVFLMIVSLFATFFVSVMVTFRFSFGRYDFPCFFFTFLLILAYPGLFLPSILRCWRLLFVYLLSKHKQKFTSIVERRDSVFKKLIPLGNVSNSGGEQNKQSSNSNNSNPVIAQSPSLVQVDSGTTLTTGSSVTTPATPLGINGGNETPTSNVIEDEEEDKNTTIASEMDGIEDEDIIDFEDEKEVAPFDKNKVKRVLDIYSILGGKLVLSGIIIGVYAIHLIIFLVLILTDLKYYNTHPFLWGCPTGTRAYAVFALTAFYVIIAYIMLFTVTFLVKENWFIRIEVFLVMTFWLIDVLIFLIFGVVSTYGRYAEHSFPAGWVVLIAIVFDNTCSCLIPVILSFYTSRFAWADPTQAGSDDSLSHTEIREILFDKKARQLFKNFAIESFVPEGILFWEDAHAFKRVKGREKRKRFAQTILEKYVKYGAKLELNLPNRSAWENEILHLLEGKSIPNTVFLKLEAHVERDMLDIFVRYKRTQEYKKSKTEIENKKKEVEAQKQMGMR
;
A
#
# COMPACT_ATOMS: atom_id res chain seq x y z
N MET A 1 67.07 -26.53 -21.78
CA MET A 1 66.35 -27.38 -22.76
C MET A 1 64.91 -26.92 -22.86
N THR A 2 64.61 -26.28 -24.00
CA THR A 2 63.30 -26.02 -24.65
C THR A 2 62.11 -25.51 -23.84
N SER A 3 61.97 -24.18 -23.87
CA SER A 3 60.76 -23.40 -23.63
C SER A 3 59.74 -23.56 -24.77
N ASN A 4 58.51 -23.95 -24.47
CA ASN A 4 57.37 -23.81 -25.39
C ASN A 4 56.42 -22.72 -24.88
N ASN A 5 56.45 -21.59 -25.58
CA ASN A 5 55.44 -20.54 -25.50
C ASN A 5 54.21 -21.00 -26.33
N SER A 6 53.10 -21.27 -25.66
CA SER A 6 51.79 -21.31 -26.30
C SER A 6 51.00 -20.06 -25.91
N SER A 7 50.92 -19.12 -26.86
CA SER A 7 50.05 -17.95 -26.82
C SER A 7 48.58 -18.39 -26.72
N ILE A 8 47.94 -18.05 -25.60
CA ILE A 8 46.49 -18.18 -25.43
C ILE A 8 45.84 -16.95 -26.08
N THR A 9 45.22 -17.13 -27.25
CA THR A 9 44.38 -16.13 -27.88
C THR A 9 42.98 -16.11 -27.25
N PRO A 10 42.40 -14.94 -26.95
CA PRO A 10 41.06 -14.84 -26.36
C PRO A 10 40.00 -14.99 -27.47
N SER A 11 39.73 -16.22 -27.89
CA SER A 11 38.63 -16.51 -28.84
C SER A 11 37.69 -17.65 -28.39
N SER A 12 37.96 -18.33 -27.29
CA SER A 12 37.29 -19.63 -27.01
C SER A 12 36.09 -19.58 -26.06
N ILE A 13 35.43 -18.43 -25.84
CA ILE A 13 34.13 -18.41 -25.11
C ILE A 13 32.94 -18.58 -26.07
N LEU A 14 33.08 -18.22 -27.36
CA LEU A 14 32.04 -18.51 -28.35
C LEU A 14 32.05 -19.97 -28.84
N ASP A 15 33.18 -20.67 -28.76
CA ASP A 15 33.30 -22.07 -29.21
C ASP A 15 32.74 -23.10 -28.22
N GLN A 16 32.26 -22.67 -27.05
CA GLN A 16 31.66 -23.56 -26.03
C GLN A 16 30.14 -23.66 -26.12
N PHE A 17 29.50 -22.90 -27.01
CA PHE A 17 28.09 -23.15 -27.32
C PHE A 17 28.03 -24.32 -28.29
N PRO A 18 27.29 -25.40 -27.98
CA PRO A 18 27.10 -26.48 -28.93
C PRO A 18 26.53 -25.88 -30.22
N PRO A 19 27.11 -26.17 -31.40
CA PRO A 19 26.51 -25.76 -32.65
C PRO A 19 25.07 -26.25 -32.65
N SER A 20 24.14 -25.35 -32.95
CA SER A 20 22.73 -25.70 -33.15
C SER A 20 22.68 -26.97 -34.01
N PRO A 21 21.91 -28.00 -33.64
CA PRO A 21 21.90 -29.31 -34.31
C PRO A 21 21.45 -29.26 -35.78
N PHE A 22 21.19 -28.07 -36.34
CA PHE A 22 20.85 -27.83 -37.74
C PHE A 22 22.00 -27.24 -38.57
N TYR A 23 23.20 -27.04 -38.00
CA TYR A 23 24.32 -26.49 -38.78
C TYR A 23 24.96 -27.53 -39.70
N GLU A 24 25.07 -28.80 -39.30
CA GLU A 24 25.77 -29.82 -40.13
C GLU A 24 24.93 -30.37 -41.29
N ASP A 25 23.62 -30.57 -41.14
CA ASP A 25 22.77 -31.08 -42.24
C ASP A 25 22.49 -30.05 -43.33
N SER A 26 22.84 -28.78 -43.10
CA SER A 26 22.61 -27.68 -44.05
C SER A 26 23.77 -27.42 -45.02
N LEU A 27 24.88 -28.16 -44.92
CA LEU A 27 25.97 -28.13 -45.92
C LEU A 27 25.78 -29.18 -47.04
N LEU A 28 24.90 -30.16 -46.87
CA LEU A 28 24.58 -31.19 -47.88
C LEU A 28 23.41 -30.80 -48.81
N TYR A 29 22.58 -29.84 -48.42
CA TYR A 29 21.48 -29.35 -49.28
C TYR A 29 21.88 -28.33 -50.35
N PRO A 30 22.83 -27.41 -50.11
CA PRO A 30 23.34 -26.54 -51.16
C PRO A 30 24.02 -27.36 -52.25
N SER A 31 24.73 -28.44 -51.91
CA SER A 31 25.39 -29.28 -52.91
C SER A 31 24.39 -30.04 -53.77
N ALA A 32 23.25 -30.51 -53.24
CA ALA A 32 22.21 -31.16 -54.05
C ALA A 32 21.51 -30.17 -54.98
N VAL A 33 21.19 -28.96 -54.51
CA VAL A 33 20.57 -27.92 -55.34
C VAL A 33 21.57 -27.36 -56.36
N PHE A 34 22.81 -27.08 -55.98
CA PHE A 34 23.88 -26.70 -56.91
C PHE A 34 24.29 -27.83 -57.84
N GLN A 35 24.24 -29.11 -57.44
CA GLN A 35 24.43 -30.24 -58.37
C GLN A 35 23.29 -30.34 -59.34
N THR A 36 22.05 -30.12 -58.91
CA THR A 36 20.89 -30.14 -59.82
C THR A 36 20.95 -28.97 -60.80
N LEU A 37 21.35 -27.77 -60.34
CA LEU A 37 21.55 -26.60 -61.18
C LEU A 37 22.78 -26.75 -62.10
N SER A 38 23.87 -27.33 -61.59
CA SER A 38 25.09 -27.66 -62.34
C SER A 38 24.81 -28.72 -63.40
N ASN A 39 24.03 -29.75 -63.11
CA ASN A 39 23.64 -30.79 -64.06
C ASN A 39 22.68 -30.25 -65.14
N LEU A 40 21.85 -29.26 -64.79
CA LEU A 40 21.02 -28.53 -65.76
C LEU A 40 21.86 -27.59 -66.66
N LEU A 41 22.90 -26.98 -66.11
CA LEU A 41 23.82 -26.11 -66.87
C LEU A 41 24.81 -26.92 -67.72
N SER A 42 25.28 -28.07 -67.24
CA SER A 42 26.24 -28.94 -67.94
C SER A 42 25.60 -29.75 -69.07
N ASN A 43 24.30 -30.05 -68.99
CA ASN A 43 23.59 -30.74 -70.08
C ASN A 43 23.26 -29.85 -71.29
N ASN A 44 23.52 -28.54 -71.21
CA ASN A 44 23.23 -27.61 -72.30
C ASN A 44 24.42 -27.31 -73.22
N THR A 45 25.59 -27.92 -73.00
CA THR A 45 26.81 -27.59 -73.76
C THR A 45 27.20 -28.60 -74.84
N SER A 46 26.33 -29.56 -75.18
CA SER A 46 26.62 -30.51 -76.27
C SER A 46 25.39 -30.87 -77.07
N ASN A 47 24.88 -29.90 -77.85
CA ASN A 47 24.22 -30.21 -79.10
C ASN A 47 24.25 -28.99 -80.02
N ASN A 48 25.36 -28.88 -80.76
CA ASN A 48 25.39 -28.11 -82.00
C ASN A 48 24.59 -28.89 -83.05
N ASN A 49 23.29 -28.66 -83.12
CA ASN A 49 22.55 -28.77 -84.36
C ASN A 49 21.54 -27.64 -84.44
N SER A 50 21.83 -26.77 -85.40
CA SER A 50 21.03 -25.67 -85.89
C SER A 50 19.60 -26.09 -86.21
N SER A 51 18.69 -25.11 -86.11
CA SER A 51 17.28 -25.09 -86.52
C SER A 51 16.26 -25.73 -85.56
N ASN A 52 16.08 -25.12 -84.38
CA ASN A 52 14.76 -24.77 -83.82
C ASN A 52 14.91 -24.16 -82.40
N ILE A 53 15.60 -23.03 -82.30
CA ILE A 53 15.66 -22.24 -81.07
C ILE A 53 14.58 -21.16 -81.18
N ASN A 54 13.32 -21.55 -80.98
CA ASN A 54 12.21 -20.61 -80.77
C ASN A 54 11.08 -21.17 -79.88
N SER A 55 11.22 -22.39 -79.31
CA SER A 55 10.15 -23.01 -78.51
C SER A 55 10.47 -23.28 -77.03
N PHE A 56 11.70 -23.04 -76.56
CA PHE A 56 12.08 -23.39 -75.18
C PHE A 56 12.21 -22.20 -74.19
N ASN A 57 12.07 -20.96 -74.67
CA ASN A 57 12.10 -19.76 -73.80
C ASN A 57 10.74 -19.42 -73.15
N ASN A 58 9.67 -20.17 -73.41
CA ASN A 58 8.32 -19.85 -72.89
C ASN A 58 7.78 -20.79 -71.81
N THR A 59 8.47 -21.88 -71.47
CA THR A 59 7.94 -22.90 -70.54
C THR A 59 8.52 -22.84 -69.13
N PHE A 60 9.61 -22.10 -68.91
CA PHE A 60 10.20 -21.94 -67.56
C PHE A 60 9.94 -20.55 -66.94
N SER A 61 9.58 -19.55 -67.75
CA SER A 61 9.18 -18.22 -67.25
C SER A 61 7.71 -18.13 -66.80
N SER A 62 6.93 -19.19 -67.01
CA SER A 62 5.48 -19.20 -66.77
C SER A 62 5.04 -20.11 -65.60
N SER A 63 5.98 -20.71 -64.86
CA SER A 63 5.63 -21.36 -63.59
C SER A 63 5.76 -20.37 -62.43
N PRO A 64 4.66 -19.78 -61.93
CA PRO A 64 4.69 -18.88 -60.78
C PRO A 64 5.25 -19.55 -59.52
N TYR A 65 5.42 -20.87 -59.51
CA TYR A 65 5.93 -21.63 -58.37
C TYR A 65 7.46 -21.60 -58.25
N ALA A 66 8.21 -21.56 -59.36
CA ALA A 66 9.68 -21.61 -59.29
C ALA A 66 10.29 -20.31 -58.74
N THR A 67 9.75 -19.16 -59.13
CA THR A 67 10.16 -17.83 -58.62
C THR A 67 9.73 -17.62 -57.16
N VAL A 68 8.58 -18.19 -56.76
CA VAL A 68 8.10 -18.15 -55.36
C VAL A 68 8.92 -19.08 -54.46
N TYR A 69 9.37 -20.24 -54.94
CA TYR A 69 10.20 -21.15 -54.15
C TYR A 69 11.64 -20.67 -54.01
N LEU A 70 12.28 -20.19 -55.08
CA LEU A 70 13.67 -19.70 -55.00
C LEU A 70 13.75 -18.34 -54.30
N GLY A 71 12.76 -17.46 -54.56
CA GLY A 71 12.56 -16.23 -53.78
C GLY A 71 12.25 -16.54 -52.32
N GLY A 72 11.39 -17.53 -52.04
CA GLY A 72 11.02 -17.94 -50.69
C GLY A 72 12.16 -18.59 -49.89
N ILE A 73 13.07 -19.34 -50.51
CA ILE A 73 14.21 -19.97 -49.81
C ILE A 73 15.34 -18.96 -49.54
N LEU A 74 15.59 -18.01 -50.46
CA LEU A 74 16.56 -16.93 -50.23
C LEU A 74 16.02 -15.80 -49.35
N THR A 75 14.71 -15.54 -49.35
CA THR A 75 14.09 -14.56 -48.43
C THR A 75 13.68 -15.15 -47.08
N SER A 76 13.60 -16.48 -46.93
CA SER A 76 13.35 -17.12 -45.62
C SER A 76 14.62 -17.32 -44.80
N ARG A 77 15.81 -17.41 -45.43
CA ARG A 77 17.11 -17.52 -44.74
C ARG A 77 17.92 -16.23 -44.64
N VAL A 78 17.45 -15.13 -45.22
CA VAL A 78 17.58 -13.85 -44.51
C VAL A 78 16.40 -13.87 -43.53
N GLU A 79 16.41 -14.75 -42.51
CA GLU A 79 17.02 -14.37 -41.24
C GLU A 79 17.48 -12.90 -41.30
N LEU A 80 16.50 -11.99 -41.30
CA LEU A 80 16.60 -10.81 -40.45
C LEU A 80 16.91 -11.39 -39.06
N LEU A 81 18.19 -11.75 -38.85
CA LEU A 81 18.80 -11.82 -37.53
C LEU A 81 18.17 -10.64 -36.83
N ASP A 82 17.41 -10.91 -35.76
CA ASP A 82 17.03 -9.85 -34.84
C ASP A 82 18.24 -8.93 -34.75
N ASN A 83 18.07 -7.66 -35.15
CA ASN A 83 19.21 -6.76 -35.37
C ASN A 83 20.18 -6.98 -34.22
N SER A 84 21.47 -7.17 -34.50
CA SER A 84 22.45 -7.70 -33.53
C SER A 84 22.45 -6.98 -32.17
N TYR A 85 21.86 -5.79 -32.08
CA TYR A 85 21.68 -5.04 -30.85
C TYR A 85 20.44 -5.41 -29.99
N ILE A 86 19.36 -6.03 -30.50
CA ILE A 86 18.15 -6.30 -29.68
C ILE A 86 18.48 -7.20 -28.50
N SER A 87 19.18 -8.30 -28.74
CA SER A 87 19.58 -9.23 -27.69
C SER A 87 20.44 -8.57 -26.61
N PRO A 88 21.58 -7.90 -26.92
CA PRO A 88 22.39 -7.23 -25.90
C PRO A 88 21.65 -6.07 -25.22
N VAL A 89 20.78 -5.32 -25.91
CA VAL A 89 19.92 -4.31 -25.27
C VAL A 89 18.95 -4.96 -24.29
N SER A 90 18.34 -6.10 -24.65
CA SER A 90 17.40 -6.81 -23.79
C SER A 90 18.07 -7.42 -22.55
N TRP A 91 19.30 -7.94 -22.69
CA TRP A 91 20.13 -8.34 -21.55
C TRP A 91 20.50 -7.17 -20.65
N THR A 92 20.84 -6.02 -21.24
CA THR A 92 21.12 -4.78 -20.50
C THR A 92 19.88 -4.32 -19.73
N LEU A 93 18.71 -4.29 -20.38
CA LEU A 93 17.44 -3.96 -19.74
C LEU A 93 17.13 -4.93 -18.59
N PHE A 94 17.30 -6.23 -18.79
CA PHE A 94 17.12 -7.24 -17.74
C PHE A 94 18.01 -6.95 -16.51
N ALA A 95 19.29 -6.66 -16.72
CA ALA A 95 20.22 -6.32 -15.65
C ALA A 95 19.79 -5.04 -14.91
N VAL A 96 19.42 -3.99 -15.65
CA VAL A 96 18.93 -2.72 -15.08
C VAL A 96 17.66 -2.93 -14.26
N PHE A 97 16.67 -3.67 -14.79
CA PHE A 97 15.43 -3.98 -14.08
C PHE A 97 15.65 -4.82 -12.83
N THR A 98 16.60 -5.76 -12.87
CA THR A 98 16.97 -6.59 -11.71
C THR A 98 17.57 -5.74 -10.60
N VAL A 99 18.54 -4.87 -10.91
CA VAL A 99 19.12 -3.95 -9.93
C VAL A 99 18.05 -2.99 -9.39
N TRP A 100 17.22 -2.42 -10.27
CA TRP A 100 16.12 -1.53 -9.90
C TRP A 100 15.13 -2.18 -8.93
N PHE A 101 14.73 -3.44 -9.20
CA PHE A 101 13.84 -4.21 -8.35
C PHE A 101 14.40 -4.37 -6.94
N PHE A 102 15.65 -4.81 -6.79
CA PHE A 102 16.26 -5.01 -5.48
C PHE A 102 16.42 -3.70 -4.70
N ILE A 103 16.80 -2.62 -5.37
CA ILE A 103 16.90 -1.28 -4.76
C ILE A 103 15.51 -0.84 -4.24
N LEU A 104 14.49 -0.89 -5.09
CA LEU A 104 13.14 -0.49 -4.67
C LEU A 104 12.58 -1.36 -3.56
N LEU A 105 12.78 -2.69 -3.63
CA LEU A 105 12.33 -3.60 -2.59
C LEU A 105 13.00 -3.29 -1.25
N ALA A 106 14.33 -3.08 -1.25
CA ALA A 106 15.08 -2.69 -0.05
C ALA A 106 14.58 -1.36 0.54
N LEU A 107 14.35 -0.36 -0.31
CA LEU A 107 13.82 0.94 0.10
C LEU A 107 12.40 0.85 0.67
N VAL A 108 11.51 0.09 0.05
CA VAL A 108 10.13 -0.13 0.53
C VAL A 108 10.15 -0.85 1.88
N LEU A 109 10.99 -1.87 2.03
CA LEU A 109 11.13 -2.60 3.30
C LEU A 109 11.74 -1.72 4.40
N TRP A 110 12.76 -0.93 4.08
CA TRP A 110 13.39 -0.01 5.03
C TRP A 110 12.40 1.08 5.48
N ARG A 111 11.60 1.61 4.57
CA ARG A 111 10.66 2.72 4.84
C ARG A 111 9.24 2.27 5.19
N ARG A 112 9.02 0.97 5.43
CA ARG A 112 7.67 0.38 5.64
C ARG A 112 6.85 0.99 6.78
N ASN A 113 7.50 1.54 7.80
CA ASN A 113 6.84 2.11 8.98
C ASN A 113 6.52 3.61 8.84
N TYR A 114 7.00 4.27 7.78
CA TYR A 114 6.82 5.70 7.59
C TYR A 114 5.57 6.01 6.75
N GLN A 115 4.83 7.05 7.14
CA GLN A 115 3.85 7.73 6.30
C GLN A 115 4.67 8.43 5.19
N PRO A 116 4.49 8.25 3.87
CA PRO A 116 3.35 7.75 3.08
C PRO A 116 3.40 6.28 2.60
N VAL A 117 4.46 5.52 2.90
CA VAL A 117 4.59 4.11 2.49
C VAL A 117 3.57 3.25 3.24
N LYS A 118 3.42 3.47 4.56
CA LYS A 118 2.46 2.77 5.41
C LYS A 118 1.01 2.91 4.91
N ALA A 119 0.64 4.06 4.37
CA ALA A 119 -0.71 4.33 3.86
C ALA A 119 -1.08 3.49 2.62
N ARG A 120 -0.10 3.12 1.78
CA ARG A 120 -0.29 2.38 0.51
C ARG A 120 -0.35 0.87 0.64
N ASP A 121 -0.24 0.36 1.85
CA ASP A 121 0.00 -1.04 2.15
C ASP A 121 1.31 -1.58 1.57
N VAL A 122 2.27 -1.78 2.45
CA VAL A 122 3.56 -2.37 2.10
C VAL A 122 3.38 -3.73 1.40
N PHE A 123 2.36 -4.51 1.79
CA PHE A 123 2.06 -5.79 1.15
C PHE A 123 1.69 -5.63 -0.33
N LEU A 124 0.74 -4.75 -0.68
CA LEU A 124 0.36 -4.51 -2.08
C LEU A 124 1.49 -3.87 -2.90
N MET A 125 2.32 -3.03 -2.29
CA MET A 125 3.52 -2.50 -2.95
C MET A 125 4.50 -3.62 -3.31
N ILE A 126 4.78 -4.53 -2.38
CA ILE A 126 5.66 -5.68 -2.63
C ILE A 126 5.08 -6.60 -3.70
N VAL A 127 3.79 -6.97 -3.60
CA VAL A 127 3.11 -7.79 -4.63
C VAL A 127 3.22 -7.14 -6.01
N SER A 128 3.01 -5.83 -6.10
CA SER A 128 3.17 -5.07 -7.35
C SER A 128 4.58 -5.15 -7.89
N LEU A 129 5.62 -4.95 -7.05
CA LEU A 129 7.01 -5.04 -7.48
C LEU A 129 7.38 -6.43 -8.01
N PHE A 130 6.93 -7.49 -7.34
CA PHE A 130 7.17 -8.86 -7.79
C PHE A 130 6.44 -9.17 -9.10
N ALA A 131 5.19 -8.71 -9.24
CA ALA A 131 4.41 -8.91 -10.45
C ALA A 131 5.03 -8.19 -11.65
N THR A 132 5.41 -6.91 -11.48
CA THR A 132 6.04 -6.14 -12.55
C THR A 132 7.46 -6.63 -12.86
N PHE A 133 8.22 -7.09 -11.86
CA PHE A 133 9.51 -7.74 -12.08
C PHE A 133 9.37 -9.03 -12.87
N PHE A 134 8.42 -9.91 -12.51
CA PHE A 134 8.16 -11.15 -13.25
C PHE A 134 7.85 -10.89 -14.72
N VAL A 135 6.96 -9.93 -15.02
CA VAL A 135 6.65 -9.55 -16.41
C VAL A 135 7.87 -8.98 -17.11
N SER A 136 8.65 -8.12 -16.45
CA SER A 136 9.87 -7.53 -17.02
C SER A 136 10.91 -8.58 -17.38
N VAL A 137 11.17 -9.54 -16.48
CA VAL A 137 12.10 -10.65 -16.72
C VAL A 137 11.67 -11.47 -17.93
N MET A 138 10.39 -11.81 -18.01
CA MET A 138 9.90 -12.66 -19.09
C MET A 138 9.88 -11.94 -20.45
N VAL A 139 9.51 -10.66 -20.48
CA VAL A 139 9.57 -9.84 -21.69
C VAL A 139 11.02 -9.65 -22.15
N THR A 140 11.94 -9.34 -21.25
CA THR A 140 13.36 -9.18 -21.58
C THR A 140 13.99 -10.51 -22.03
N PHE A 141 13.71 -11.63 -21.36
CA PHE A 141 14.20 -12.95 -21.78
C PHE A 141 13.72 -13.33 -23.18
N ARG A 142 12.46 -13.04 -23.53
CA ARG A 142 11.95 -13.28 -24.89
C ARG A 142 12.83 -12.63 -25.96
N PHE A 143 13.24 -11.38 -25.75
CA PHE A 143 14.04 -10.64 -26.72
C PHE A 143 15.55 -10.88 -26.59
N SER A 144 16.02 -11.27 -25.40
CA SER A 144 17.40 -11.67 -25.16
C SER A 144 17.76 -12.96 -25.87
N PHE A 145 16.89 -13.97 -25.82
CA PHE A 145 17.11 -15.26 -26.50
C PHE A 145 16.77 -15.21 -27.99
N GLY A 146 16.01 -14.21 -28.43
CA GLY A 146 15.50 -14.13 -29.80
C GLY A 146 14.05 -14.60 -29.88
N ARG A 147 13.26 -13.93 -30.73
CA ARG A 147 11.80 -14.15 -30.79
C ARG A 147 11.41 -15.56 -31.28
N TYR A 148 12.25 -16.13 -32.13
CA TYR A 148 12.04 -17.44 -32.75
C TYR A 148 12.62 -18.59 -31.92
N ASP A 149 13.58 -18.29 -31.05
CA ASP A 149 14.22 -19.28 -30.17
C ASP A 149 13.56 -19.34 -28.80
N PHE A 150 12.84 -18.29 -28.38
CA PHE A 150 12.12 -18.29 -27.12
C PHE A 150 10.92 -19.25 -27.17
N PRO A 151 10.85 -20.28 -26.29
CA PRO A 151 9.82 -21.31 -26.39
C PRO A 151 8.40 -20.74 -26.32
N CYS A 152 7.57 -21.11 -27.30
CA CYS A 152 6.19 -20.62 -27.42
C CYS A 152 5.33 -20.86 -26.17
N PHE A 153 5.55 -21.97 -25.47
CA PHE A 153 4.86 -22.24 -24.21
C PHE A 153 5.15 -21.19 -23.14
N PHE A 154 6.42 -20.79 -22.95
CA PHE A 154 6.77 -19.75 -22.00
C PHE A 154 6.18 -18.41 -22.40
N PHE A 155 6.08 -18.14 -23.71
CA PHE A 155 5.43 -16.91 -24.18
C PHE A 155 3.92 -16.91 -23.94
N THR A 156 3.24 -18.02 -24.20
CA THR A 156 1.81 -18.17 -23.91
C THR A 156 1.53 -18.08 -22.41
N PHE A 157 2.37 -18.74 -21.60
CA PHE A 157 2.36 -18.64 -20.14
C PHE A 157 2.51 -17.20 -19.67
N LEU A 158 3.51 -16.50 -20.20
CA LEU A 158 3.77 -15.10 -19.92
C LEU A 158 2.54 -14.26 -20.24
N LEU A 159 1.98 -14.38 -21.44
CA LEU A 159 0.84 -13.56 -21.84
C LEU A 159 -0.36 -13.77 -20.90
N ILE A 160 -0.65 -15.01 -20.49
CA ILE A 160 -1.79 -15.29 -19.61
C ILE A 160 -1.54 -14.79 -18.18
N LEU A 161 -0.31 -14.88 -17.66
CA LEU A 161 0.01 -14.41 -16.30
C LEU A 161 0.39 -12.93 -16.22
N ALA A 162 0.79 -12.30 -17.32
CA ALA A 162 1.21 -10.90 -17.33
C ALA A 162 0.04 -9.97 -17.01
N TYR A 163 -1.12 -10.15 -17.63
CA TYR A 163 -2.27 -9.27 -17.41
C TYR A 163 -2.75 -9.21 -15.96
N PRO A 164 -2.98 -10.34 -15.25
CA PRO A 164 -3.24 -10.26 -13.82
C PRO A 164 -2.07 -9.61 -13.08
N GLY A 165 -0.82 -9.87 -13.46
CA GLY A 165 0.34 -9.22 -12.85
C GLY A 165 0.36 -7.69 -12.98
N LEU A 166 -0.05 -7.16 -14.13
CA LEU A 166 -0.02 -5.72 -14.40
C LEU A 166 -1.24 -4.98 -13.82
N PHE A 167 -2.44 -5.52 -13.97
CA PHE A 167 -3.67 -4.80 -13.61
C PHE A 167 -4.18 -5.13 -12.20
N LEU A 168 -3.97 -6.35 -11.70
CA LEU A 168 -4.51 -6.77 -10.40
C LEU A 168 -4.00 -5.93 -9.22
N PRO A 169 -2.70 -5.55 -9.13
CA PRO A 169 -2.25 -4.68 -8.05
C PRO A 169 -3.01 -3.34 -8.00
N SER A 170 -3.24 -2.70 -9.14
CA SER A 170 -3.99 -1.45 -9.24
C SER A 170 -5.47 -1.62 -8.89
N ILE A 171 -6.10 -2.71 -9.35
CA ILE A 171 -7.48 -3.08 -8.96
C ILE A 171 -7.59 -3.27 -7.44
N LEU A 172 -6.63 -3.98 -6.83
CA LEU A 172 -6.63 -4.26 -5.39
C LEU A 172 -6.33 -3.01 -4.55
N ARG A 173 -5.52 -2.07 -5.06
CA ARG A 173 -5.35 -0.73 -4.45
C ARG A 173 -6.68 0.02 -4.41
N CYS A 174 -7.41 0.08 -5.53
CA CYS A 174 -8.74 0.68 -5.59
C CYS A 174 -9.73 -0.01 -4.64
N TRP A 175 -9.75 -1.35 -4.65
CA TRP A 175 -10.58 -2.16 -3.78
C TRP A 175 -10.33 -1.83 -2.30
N ARG A 176 -9.08 -1.91 -1.86
CA ARG A 176 -8.71 -1.60 -0.48
C ARG A 176 -9.09 -0.17 -0.10
N LEU A 177 -8.79 0.82 -0.94
CA LEU A 177 -9.09 2.22 -0.68
C LEU A 177 -10.60 2.44 -0.48
N LEU A 178 -11.43 1.80 -1.31
CA LEU A 178 -12.88 1.82 -1.17
C LEU A 178 -13.34 1.24 0.18
N PHE A 179 -12.84 0.07 0.57
CA PHE A 179 -13.26 -0.58 1.83
C PHE A 179 -12.75 0.14 3.08
N VAL A 180 -11.54 0.69 3.05
CA VAL A 180 -11.02 1.55 4.13
C VAL A 180 -11.90 2.80 4.28
N TYR A 181 -12.31 3.41 3.18
CA TYR A 181 -13.23 4.54 3.19
C TYR A 181 -14.62 4.18 3.74
N LEU A 182 -15.21 3.09 3.27
CA LEU A 182 -16.49 2.61 3.78
C LEU A 182 -16.42 2.28 5.27
N LEU A 183 -15.33 1.67 5.72
CA LEU A 183 -15.08 1.38 7.13
C LEU A 183 -15.02 2.67 7.96
N SER A 184 -14.24 3.67 7.53
CA SER A 184 -14.15 4.98 8.21
C SER A 184 -15.51 5.67 8.30
N LYS A 185 -16.25 5.71 7.18
CA LYS A 185 -17.59 6.31 7.10
C LYS A 185 -18.59 5.60 8.02
N HIS A 186 -18.53 4.27 8.12
CA HIS A 186 -19.38 3.53 9.03
C HIS A 186 -18.99 3.69 10.51
N LYS A 187 -17.68 3.78 10.82
CA LYS A 187 -17.20 4.12 12.16
C LYS A 187 -17.70 5.49 12.61
N GLN A 188 -17.73 6.48 11.70
CA GLN A 188 -18.30 7.80 11.97
C GLN A 188 -19.79 7.70 12.33
N LYS A 189 -20.60 7.05 11.47
CA LYS A 189 -22.04 6.89 11.71
C LYS A 189 -22.34 6.16 13.02
N PHE A 190 -21.53 5.16 13.36
CA PHE A 190 -21.65 4.45 14.62
C PHE A 190 -21.43 5.39 15.81
N THR A 191 -20.38 6.21 15.74
CA THR A 191 -20.02 7.12 16.82
C THR A 191 -21.10 8.18 17.05
N SER A 192 -21.66 8.78 16.00
CA SER A 192 -22.72 9.78 16.14
C SER A 192 -24.03 9.20 16.71
N ILE A 193 -24.36 7.94 16.40
CA ILE A 193 -25.52 7.26 16.99
C ILE A 193 -25.30 6.97 18.47
N VAL A 194 -24.09 6.54 18.85
CA VAL A 194 -23.73 6.30 20.25
C VAL A 194 -23.78 7.61 21.05
N GLU A 195 -23.21 8.69 20.52
CA GLU A 195 -23.26 10.03 21.12
C GLU A 195 -24.72 10.48 21.38
N ARG A 196 -25.62 10.30 20.40
CA ARG A 196 -27.05 10.64 20.56
C ARG A 196 -27.72 9.81 21.67
N ARG A 197 -27.46 8.50 21.72
CA ARG A 197 -28.04 7.64 22.77
C ARG A 197 -27.54 8.02 24.15
N ASP A 198 -26.26 8.35 24.28
CA ASP A 198 -25.68 8.75 25.56
C ASP A 198 -26.23 10.10 26.02
N SER A 199 -26.51 11.04 25.10
CA SER A 199 -27.20 12.29 25.44
C SER A 199 -28.64 12.07 25.92
N VAL A 200 -29.38 11.15 25.30
CA VAL A 200 -30.75 10.81 25.71
C VAL A 200 -30.75 10.09 27.06
N PHE A 201 -29.83 9.13 27.27
CA PHE A 201 -29.72 8.42 28.53
C PHE A 201 -29.32 9.34 29.69
N LYS A 202 -28.51 10.38 29.43
CA LYS A 202 -28.22 11.42 30.42
C LYS A 202 -29.45 12.23 30.80
N LYS A 203 -30.36 12.52 29.87
CA LYS A 203 -31.63 13.22 30.16
C LYS A 203 -32.63 12.34 30.91
N LEU A 204 -32.64 11.03 30.64
CA LEU A 204 -33.62 10.09 31.19
C LEU A 204 -33.30 9.54 32.59
N ILE A 205 -32.12 9.77 33.14
CA ILE A 205 -31.90 9.53 34.57
C ILE A 205 -32.37 10.80 35.27
N PRO A 206 -33.59 10.82 35.86
CA PRO A 206 -33.98 11.97 36.65
C PRO A 206 -32.91 12.05 37.73
N LEU A 207 -32.30 13.23 37.91
CA LEU A 207 -31.72 13.54 39.20
C LEU A 207 -32.89 13.39 40.16
N GLY A 208 -32.99 12.22 40.80
CA GLY A 208 -33.86 12.04 41.93
C GLY A 208 -33.44 13.16 42.86
N ASN A 209 -34.26 14.22 42.89
CA ASN A 209 -34.24 15.19 43.94
C ASN A 209 -34.39 14.31 45.18
N VAL A 210 -33.27 14.06 45.84
CA VAL A 210 -33.25 13.73 47.24
C VAL A 210 -33.74 15.02 47.90
N SER A 211 -35.06 15.23 47.80
CA SER A 211 -35.78 16.10 48.69
C SER A 211 -35.48 15.52 50.05
N ASN A 212 -34.58 16.21 50.76
CA ASN A 212 -34.48 16.18 52.21
C ASN A 212 -35.87 16.56 52.77
N SER A 213 -36.80 15.60 52.76
CA SER A 213 -37.98 15.62 53.61
C SER A 213 -37.51 15.05 54.94
N GLY A 214 -37.36 15.93 55.92
CA GLY A 214 -36.75 15.66 57.21
C GLY A 214 -37.52 14.68 58.09
N GLY A 215 -37.02 14.53 59.31
CA GLY A 215 -37.74 13.84 60.39
C GLY A 215 -36.81 13.24 61.42
N GLU A 216 -36.53 14.01 62.46
CA GLU A 216 -36.32 13.44 63.79
C GLU A 216 -37.48 12.49 64.13
N GLN A 217 -37.19 11.27 64.59
CA GLN A 217 -37.76 10.70 65.82
C GLN A 217 -37.19 9.29 66.12
N ASN A 218 -36.50 9.23 67.26
CA ASN A 218 -36.65 8.28 68.36
C ASN A 218 -36.80 6.75 68.13
N LYS A 219 -35.84 6.06 68.76
CA LYS A 219 -35.96 4.93 69.71
C LYS A 219 -36.40 3.52 69.26
N GLN A 220 -35.57 2.60 69.77
CA GLN A 220 -35.85 1.27 70.34
C GLN A 220 -35.76 0.02 69.44
N SER A 221 -34.65 -0.70 69.69
CA SER A 221 -34.59 -2.05 70.27
C SER A 221 -35.26 -3.22 69.55
N SER A 222 -34.43 -4.18 69.11
CA SER A 222 -34.45 -5.64 69.39
C SER A 222 -33.74 -6.38 68.23
N ASN A 223 -32.58 -7.01 68.41
CA ASN A 223 -32.27 -8.29 69.07
C ASN A 223 -32.79 -9.55 68.31
N SER A 224 -31.86 -10.31 67.72
CA SER A 224 -31.84 -11.79 67.51
C SER A 224 -30.86 -12.11 66.37
N ASN A 225 -29.70 -12.71 66.66
CA ASN A 225 -29.39 -14.15 66.79
C ASN A 225 -29.19 -14.90 65.46
N ASN A 226 -27.98 -15.49 65.36
CA ASN A 226 -27.62 -16.77 64.76
C ASN A 226 -27.97 -17.05 63.28
N SER A 227 -26.96 -17.27 62.44
CA SER A 227 -26.32 -18.60 62.25
C SER A 227 -25.42 -18.63 61.00
N ASN A 228 -24.15 -18.99 61.19
CA ASN A 228 -23.29 -19.70 60.21
C ASN A 228 -23.71 -21.20 60.20
N PRO A 229 -23.22 -22.10 59.31
CA PRO A 229 -22.07 -22.02 58.36
C PRO A 229 -22.36 -22.68 56.97
N VAL A 230 -21.31 -22.87 56.15
CA VAL A 230 -21.01 -24.00 55.19
C VAL A 230 -20.20 -23.40 54.01
N ILE A 231 -18.86 -23.43 54.00
CA ILE A 231 -17.94 -24.50 53.56
C ILE A 231 -18.23 -25.07 52.16
N ALA A 232 -17.47 -24.61 51.16
CA ALA A 232 -17.13 -25.35 49.93
C ALA A 232 -15.78 -24.80 49.43
N GLN A 233 -14.66 -25.39 49.86
CA GLN A 233 -13.85 -26.35 49.12
C GLN A 233 -13.36 -25.86 47.74
N SER A 234 -12.10 -25.43 47.75
CA SER A 234 -11.21 -25.23 46.61
C SER A 234 -10.66 -26.58 46.12
N PRO A 235 -10.37 -26.74 44.82
CA PRO A 235 -9.42 -27.75 44.37
C PRO A 235 -8.06 -27.14 44.01
N SER A 236 -7.05 -27.64 44.73
CA SER A 236 -5.62 -27.67 44.42
C SER A 236 -5.34 -28.27 43.03
N LEU A 237 -4.47 -27.62 42.24
CA LEU A 237 -3.05 -27.95 42.01
C LEU A 237 -2.82 -29.16 41.09
N VAL A 238 -2.37 -28.87 39.85
CA VAL A 238 -1.61 -29.82 39.01
C VAL A 238 -0.25 -29.19 38.78
N GLN A 239 0.76 -29.73 39.47
CA GLN A 239 2.17 -29.59 39.14
C GLN A 239 2.45 -30.43 37.88
N VAL A 240 3.11 -29.83 36.89
CA VAL A 240 3.87 -30.57 35.88
C VAL A 240 5.30 -30.08 35.95
N ASP A 241 6.14 -30.91 36.57
CA ASP A 241 7.58 -30.90 36.41
C ASP A 241 7.95 -31.25 34.97
N SER A 242 8.87 -30.50 34.39
CA SER A 242 9.78 -30.98 33.35
C SER A 242 10.98 -30.05 33.32
N GLY A 243 12.03 -30.45 34.05
CA GLY A 243 13.36 -29.89 33.87
C GLY A 243 13.94 -30.34 32.52
N THR A 244 14.60 -29.42 31.83
CA THR A 244 15.70 -29.78 30.93
C THR A 244 16.73 -28.67 30.94
N THR A 245 17.85 -28.98 31.57
CA THR A 245 19.13 -28.28 31.56
C THR A 245 19.71 -28.28 30.15
N LEU A 246 20.03 -27.12 29.60
CA LEU A 246 21.09 -27.01 28.60
C LEU A 246 21.77 -25.64 28.67
N THR A 247 22.91 -25.66 29.36
CA THR A 247 24.05 -24.75 29.23
C THR A 247 24.48 -24.61 27.78
N THR A 248 24.58 -23.37 27.29
CA THR A 248 25.63 -22.96 26.34
C THR A 248 25.79 -21.45 26.46
N GLY A 249 26.96 -21.03 26.96
CA GLY A 249 27.35 -19.64 27.03
C GLY A 249 27.77 -19.12 25.66
N SER A 250 27.53 -17.83 25.43
CA SER A 250 28.30 -17.04 24.47
C SER A 250 28.27 -15.59 24.91
N SER A 251 29.41 -15.19 25.47
CA SER A 251 29.84 -13.82 25.72
C SER A 251 29.90 -13.05 24.40
N VAL A 252 29.17 -11.94 24.32
CA VAL A 252 29.38 -10.94 23.27
C VAL A 252 29.95 -9.69 23.91
N THR A 253 31.23 -9.51 23.64
CA THR A 253 32.09 -8.35 23.83
C THR A 253 31.51 -7.08 23.21
N THR A 254 31.41 -6.02 24.02
CA THR A 254 31.26 -4.63 23.58
C THR A 254 32.60 -4.09 23.08
N PRO A 255 32.67 -3.37 21.94
CA PRO A 255 33.90 -2.71 21.54
C PRO A 255 34.05 -1.34 22.20
N ALA A 256 35.26 -1.10 22.65
CA ALA A 256 35.76 0.11 23.29
C ALA A 256 35.76 1.33 22.34
N THR A 257 35.37 2.47 22.89
CA THR A 257 35.57 3.81 22.31
C THR A 257 36.99 4.30 22.65
N PRO A 258 37.75 4.88 21.71
CA PRO A 258 39.12 5.31 22.00
C PRO A 258 39.18 6.68 22.68
N LEU A 259 40.11 6.76 23.63
CA LEU A 259 40.66 7.99 24.21
C LEU A 259 41.37 8.86 23.16
N GLY A 260 41.21 10.18 23.29
CA GLY A 260 42.15 11.23 22.85
C GLY A 260 41.93 12.45 23.76
N ILE A 261 42.69 12.61 24.84
CA ILE A 261 43.92 13.42 25.00
C ILE A 261 43.70 14.93 24.83
N ASN A 262 43.69 15.59 26.02
CA ASN A 262 44.31 16.86 26.43
C ASN A 262 44.36 18.08 25.49
N GLY A 263 43.89 19.21 26.05
CA GLY A 263 44.65 20.46 26.06
C GLY A 263 43.81 21.72 26.03
N GLY A 264 43.79 22.49 27.13
CA GLY A 264 43.41 23.91 27.08
C GLY A 264 42.64 24.41 28.30
N ASN A 265 43.38 24.90 29.30
CA ASN A 265 42.89 25.78 30.37
C ASN A 265 42.20 27.01 29.77
N GLU A 266 41.11 27.47 30.40
CA GLU A 266 40.95 28.85 30.87
C GLU A 266 39.59 29.02 31.58
N THR A 267 39.67 29.26 32.89
CA THR A 267 38.63 29.89 33.73
C THR A 267 38.29 31.28 33.18
N PRO A 268 37.02 31.71 33.26
CA PRO A 268 36.72 32.61 34.36
C PRO A 268 35.35 32.38 35.03
N THR A 269 35.39 32.60 36.34
CA THR A 269 34.30 32.98 37.24
C THR A 269 33.16 33.77 36.58
N SER A 270 31.92 33.28 36.69
CA SER A 270 30.77 34.17 36.77
C SER A 270 29.73 33.67 37.78
N ASN A 271 29.24 34.64 38.51
CA ASN A 271 28.38 34.58 39.69
C ASN A 271 27.13 33.72 39.53
N VAL A 272 26.85 33.00 40.61
CA VAL A 272 25.55 32.45 40.98
C VAL A 272 24.58 33.61 41.16
N ILE A 273 23.56 33.69 40.30
CA ILE A 273 22.31 34.39 40.58
C ILE A 273 21.26 33.28 40.65
N GLU A 274 20.79 33.02 41.86
CA GLU A 274 19.58 32.25 42.12
C GLU A 274 18.39 33.14 41.71
N ASP A 275 17.85 32.92 40.51
CA ASP A 275 16.53 33.42 40.16
C ASP A 275 15.51 32.31 40.42
N GLU A 276 14.68 32.52 41.44
CA GLU A 276 13.42 31.82 41.65
C GLU A 276 12.48 32.10 40.47
N GLU A 277 12.48 31.23 39.46
CA GLU A 277 11.41 31.21 38.45
C GLU A 277 10.17 30.51 39.03
N GLU A 278 9.26 31.36 39.50
CA GLU A 278 7.91 31.05 39.95
C GLU A 278 7.05 30.53 38.78
N ASP A 279 6.55 29.30 38.92
CA ASP A 279 5.65 28.57 38.01
C ASP A 279 4.36 29.38 37.68
N LYS A 280 4.38 30.18 36.60
CA LYS A 280 3.21 30.93 36.09
C LYS A 280 2.40 30.22 35.00
N ASN A 281 2.69 28.96 34.68
CA ASN A 281 1.99 28.24 33.60
C ASN A 281 0.68 27.55 34.00
N THR A 282 0.22 27.69 35.25
CA THR A 282 -1.00 26.99 35.73
C THR A 282 -2.28 27.84 35.61
N THR A 283 -2.18 29.14 35.33
CA THR A 283 -3.34 30.06 35.42
C THR A 283 -4.22 30.12 34.17
N ILE A 284 -3.71 29.73 32.99
CA ILE A 284 -4.47 29.83 31.72
C ILE A 284 -5.58 28.78 31.63
N ALA A 285 -5.50 27.67 32.36
CA ALA A 285 -6.53 26.62 32.33
C ALA A 285 -7.80 26.99 33.13
N SER A 286 -7.74 27.98 34.02
CA SER A 286 -8.87 28.35 34.89
C SER A 286 -9.80 29.40 34.27
N GLU A 287 -9.40 30.07 33.19
CA GLU A 287 -10.14 31.23 32.63
C GLU A 287 -11.04 30.88 31.43
N MET A 288 -11.02 29.64 30.92
CA MET A 288 -11.88 29.20 29.82
C MET A 288 -13.17 28.47 30.27
N ASP A 289 -13.41 28.32 31.57
CA ASP A 289 -14.58 27.62 32.12
C ASP A 289 -15.85 28.51 32.19
N GLY A 290 -15.80 29.71 31.60
CA GLY A 290 -16.90 30.70 31.62
C GLY A 290 -17.81 30.75 30.38
N ILE A 291 -17.67 29.83 29.42
CA ILE A 291 -18.51 29.82 28.20
C ILE A 291 -19.79 29.00 28.46
N GLU A 292 -20.79 29.73 28.94
CA GLU A 292 -22.25 29.55 28.82
C GLU A 292 -22.78 28.16 28.42
N ASP A 293 -23.44 27.51 29.38
CA ASP A 293 -24.29 26.31 29.23
C ASP A 293 -25.63 26.58 28.49
N GLU A 294 -25.77 27.66 27.71
CA GLU A 294 -27.09 28.14 27.25
C GLU A 294 -27.64 27.60 25.93
N ASP A 295 -26.90 26.80 25.15
CA ASP A 295 -27.47 26.13 23.97
C ASP A 295 -28.02 24.74 24.32
N ILE A 296 -29.08 24.71 25.14
CA ILE A 296 -30.00 23.55 25.18
C ILE A 296 -30.73 23.56 23.84
N ILE A 297 -30.19 22.81 22.87
CA ILE A 297 -30.85 22.55 21.61
C ILE A 297 -32.17 21.82 21.92
N ASP A 298 -33.29 22.54 21.81
CA ASP A 298 -34.64 21.97 21.82
C ASP A 298 -34.79 21.08 20.59
N PHE A 299 -34.57 19.78 20.82
CA PHE A 299 -34.88 18.71 19.86
C PHE A 299 -36.36 18.35 19.97
N GLU A 300 -37.24 19.30 19.63
CA GLU A 300 -38.66 19.03 19.39
C GLU A 300 -38.83 18.40 17.99
N ASP A 301 -38.57 17.09 17.92
CA ASP A 301 -39.21 16.12 17.02
C ASP A 301 -38.39 14.83 17.04
N GLU A 302 -38.34 14.18 18.20
CA GLU A 302 -37.75 12.85 18.35
C GLU A 302 -38.73 11.81 17.79
N LYS A 303 -38.87 11.76 16.45
CA LYS A 303 -39.51 10.63 15.77
C LYS A 303 -38.82 9.35 16.24
N GLU A 304 -39.61 8.47 16.83
CA GLU A 304 -39.27 7.16 17.38
C GLU A 304 -38.09 6.51 16.62
N VAL A 305 -36.87 6.68 17.15
CA VAL A 305 -35.66 6.17 16.50
C VAL A 305 -35.70 4.65 16.60
N ALA A 306 -35.90 3.98 15.47
CA ALA A 306 -35.95 2.52 15.39
C ALA A 306 -34.82 1.86 16.22
N PRO A 307 -35.11 0.77 16.94
CA PRO A 307 -34.17 0.15 17.88
C PRO A 307 -32.86 -0.18 17.18
N PHE A 308 -31.79 0.50 17.61
CA PHE A 308 -30.47 0.34 17.04
C PHE A 308 -29.86 -1.01 17.44
N ASP A 309 -29.72 -1.91 16.46
CA ASP A 309 -29.09 -3.21 16.63
C ASP A 309 -27.55 -3.09 16.58
N LYS A 310 -26.93 -3.10 17.77
CA LYS A 310 -25.46 -3.08 17.94
C LYS A 310 -24.77 -4.25 17.23
N ASN A 311 -25.40 -5.42 17.15
CA ASN A 311 -24.83 -6.61 16.55
C ASN A 311 -24.77 -6.47 15.03
N LYS A 312 -25.80 -5.90 14.42
CA LYS A 312 -25.81 -5.60 12.98
C LYS A 312 -24.68 -4.67 12.58
N VAL A 313 -24.45 -3.59 13.33
CA VAL A 313 -23.36 -2.65 12.99
C VAL A 313 -21.98 -3.25 13.24
N LYS A 314 -21.82 -4.03 14.32
CA LYS A 314 -20.57 -4.78 14.55
C LYS A 314 -20.26 -5.70 13.37
N ARG A 315 -21.22 -6.52 12.94
CA ARG A 315 -21.07 -7.41 11.77
C ARG A 315 -20.67 -6.65 10.51
N VAL A 316 -21.29 -5.50 10.23
CA VAL A 316 -20.96 -4.68 9.06
C VAL A 316 -19.52 -4.15 9.12
N LEU A 317 -19.06 -3.66 10.27
CA LEU A 317 -17.69 -3.19 10.44
C LEU A 317 -16.67 -4.35 10.31
N ASP A 318 -16.99 -5.50 10.89
CA ASP A 318 -16.14 -6.69 10.82
C ASP A 318 -16.02 -7.17 9.36
N ILE A 319 -17.13 -7.18 8.61
CA ILE A 319 -17.12 -7.53 7.18
C ILE A 319 -16.22 -6.59 6.38
N TYR A 320 -16.33 -5.27 6.55
CA TYR A 320 -15.47 -4.34 5.81
C TYR A 320 -14.01 -4.45 6.22
N SER A 321 -13.72 -4.67 7.51
CA SER A 321 -12.36 -4.90 7.99
C SER A 321 -11.76 -6.18 7.40
N ILE A 322 -12.56 -7.24 7.26
CA ILE A 322 -12.14 -8.51 6.63
C ILE A 322 -11.92 -8.31 5.13
N LEU A 323 -12.84 -7.65 4.42
CA LEU A 323 -12.77 -7.41 2.97
C LEU A 323 -11.58 -6.52 2.55
N GLY A 324 -11.18 -5.57 3.41
CA GLY A 324 -9.96 -4.77 3.23
C GLY A 324 -8.69 -5.42 3.80
N GLY A 325 -8.82 -6.59 4.42
CA GLY A 325 -7.74 -7.29 5.11
C GLY A 325 -6.75 -7.98 4.17
N LYS A 326 -5.50 -8.12 4.62
CA LYS A 326 -4.42 -8.75 3.86
C LYS A 326 -4.72 -10.20 3.45
N LEU A 327 -5.42 -10.95 4.30
CA LEU A 327 -5.78 -12.34 4.02
C LEU A 327 -6.75 -12.46 2.84
N VAL A 328 -7.79 -11.62 2.78
CA VAL A 328 -8.74 -11.61 1.67
C VAL A 328 -8.06 -11.15 0.39
N LEU A 329 -7.26 -10.08 0.45
CA LEU A 329 -6.48 -9.60 -0.70
C LEU A 329 -5.55 -10.69 -1.23
N SER A 330 -4.80 -11.38 -0.37
CA SER A 330 -3.94 -12.50 -0.75
C SER A 330 -4.75 -13.67 -1.35
N GLY A 331 -5.92 -13.98 -0.79
CA GLY A 331 -6.82 -15.01 -1.31
C GLY A 331 -7.34 -14.67 -2.72
N ILE A 332 -7.70 -13.40 -2.96
CA ILE A 332 -8.09 -12.93 -4.29
C ILE A 332 -6.93 -13.07 -5.28
N ILE A 333 -5.72 -12.67 -4.90
CA ILE A 333 -4.52 -12.81 -5.75
C ILE A 333 -4.32 -14.28 -6.12
N ILE A 334 -4.23 -15.17 -5.13
CA ILE A 334 -4.02 -16.61 -5.37
C ILE A 334 -5.13 -17.20 -6.23
N GLY A 335 -6.39 -16.87 -5.95
CA GLY A 335 -7.54 -17.34 -6.73
C GLY A 335 -7.50 -16.90 -8.18
N VAL A 336 -7.19 -15.62 -8.45
CA VAL A 336 -7.07 -15.09 -9.81
C VAL A 336 -5.93 -15.79 -10.56
N TYR A 337 -4.75 -15.93 -9.97
CA TYR A 337 -3.62 -16.63 -10.61
C TYR A 337 -3.91 -18.11 -10.83
N ALA A 338 -4.60 -18.79 -9.91
CA ALA A 338 -5.02 -20.18 -10.09
C ALA A 338 -6.00 -20.34 -11.27
N ILE A 339 -6.96 -19.43 -11.42
CA ILE A 339 -7.87 -19.41 -12.58
C ILE A 339 -7.08 -19.24 -13.89
N HIS A 340 -6.10 -18.33 -13.92
CA HIS A 340 -5.26 -18.13 -15.10
C HIS A 340 -4.37 -19.34 -15.42
N LEU A 341 -3.86 -20.02 -14.40
CA LEU A 341 -3.14 -21.27 -14.56
C LEU A 341 -4.04 -22.37 -15.15
N ILE A 342 -5.29 -22.47 -14.68
CA ILE A 342 -6.27 -23.42 -15.24
C ILE A 342 -6.58 -23.08 -16.70
N ILE A 343 -6.81 -21.80 -17.03
CA ILE A 343 -7.03 -21.34 -18.40
C ILE A 343 -5.83 -21.72 -19.29
N PHE A 344 -4.62 -21.48 -18.80
CA PHE A 344 -3.39 -21.87 -19.49
C PHE A 344 -3.30 -23.38 -19.74
N LEU A 345 -3.56 -24.20 -18.72
CA LEU A 345 -3.56 -25.66 -18.84
C LEU A 345 -4.61 -26.13 -19.86
N VAL A 346 -5.82 -25.56 -19.83
CA VAL A 346 -6.86 -25.86 -20.81
C VAL A 346 -6.40 -25.49 -22.23
N LEU A 347 -5.83 -24.29 -22.42
CA LEU A 347 -5.34 -23.85 -23.73
C LEU A 347 -4.27 -24.79 -24.28
N ILE A 348 -3.34 -25.24 -23.43
CA ILE A 348 -2.31 -26.22 -23.83
C ILE A 348 -2.94 -27.56 -24.23
N LEU A 349 -3.87 -28.07 -23.40
CA LEU A 349 -4.53 -29.35 -23.65
C LEU A 349 -5.34 -29.31 -24.95
N THR A 350 -6.01 -28.18 -25.24
CA THR A 350 -6.74 -28.01 -26.50
C THR A 350 -5.84 -27.86 -27.72
N ASP A 351 -4.63 -27.30 -27.53
CA ASP A 351 -3.65 -27.10 -28.61
C ASP A 351 -2.65 -28.26 -28.76
N LEU A 352 -2.84 -29.40 -28.09
CA LEU A 352 -1.93 -30.57 -28.22
C LEU A 352 -1.70 -30.97 -29.68
N LYS A 353 -2.73 -30.88 -30.53
CA LYS A 353 -2.60 -31.16 -31.97
C LYS A 353 -1.65 -30.19 -32.68
N TYR A 354 -1.67 -28.92 -32.29
CA TYR A 354 -0.76 -27.89 -32.82
C TYR A 354 0.67 -28.13 -32.34
N TYR A 355 0.86 -28.42 -31.04
CA TYR A 355 2.17 -28.71 -30.47
C TYR A 355 2.78 -30.04 -30.96
N ASN A 356 1.96 -30.98 -31.42
CA ASN A 356 2.47 -32.18 -32.10
C ASN A 356 3.07 -31.86 -33.47
N THR A 357 2.61 -30.79 -34.14
CA THR A 357 3.10 -30.42 -35.47
C THR A 357 4.21 -29.38 -35.45
N HIS A 358 4.31 -28.57 -34.39
CA HIS A 358 5.35 -27.56 -34.23
C HIS A 358 5.98 -27.79 -32.86
N PRO A 359 7.29 -28.11 -32.79
CA PRO A 359 7.91 -28.48 -31.53
C PRO A 359 7.73 -27.34 -30.52
N PHE A 360 7.34 -27.72 -29.32
CA PHE A 360 7.03 -26.85 -28.18
C PHE A 360 8.11 -25.79 -27.86
N LEU A 361 9.34 -26.06 -28.31
CA LEU A 361 10.53 -25.25 -28.11
C LEU A 361 10.71 -24.15 -29.17
N TRP A 362 9.92 -24.14 -30.24
CA TRP A 362 10.02 -23.10 -31.27
C TRP A 362 9.18 -21.88 -30.90
N GLY A 363 9.66 -20.70 -31.28
CA GLY A 363 8.99 -19.43 -31.05
C GLY A 363 7.70 -19.32 -31.84
N CYS A 364 6.65 -18.80 -31.19
CA CYS A 364 5.40 -18.50 -31.85
C CYS A 364 5.32 -17.02 -32.25
N PRO A 365 4.90 -16.71 -33.49
CA PRO A 365 4.50 -15.37 -33.85
C PRO A 365 3.23 -14.98 -33.09
N THR A 366 3.06 -13.68 -32.83
CA THR A 366 1.89 -13.06 -32.20
C THR A 366 0.67 -13.06 -33.14
N GLY A 367 0.38 -14.19 -33.78
CA GLY A 367 -0.61 -14.32 -34.87
C GLY A 367 -2.07 -14.30 -34.41
N THR A 368 -2.95 -15.00 -35.13
CA THR A 368 -4.42 -15.04 -34.94
C THR A 368 -4.91 -15.43 -33.55
N ARG A 369 -4.03 -15.89 -32.64
CA ARG A 369 -4.37 -16.14 -31.23
C ARG A 369 -4.31 -14.89 -30.34
N ALA A 370 -3.90 -13.74 -30.89
CA ALA A 370 -3.92 -12.45 -30.18
C ALA A 370 -5.31 -12.04 -29.69
N TYR A 371 -6.40 -12.54 -30.30
CA TYR A 371 -7.76 -12.22 -29.87
C TYR A 371 -8.08 -12.65 -28.42
N ALA A 372 -7.60 -13.81 -27.98
CA ALA A 372 -7.82 -14.27 -26.60
C ALA A 372 -7.11 -13.35 -25.60
N VAL A 373 -5.88 -12.94 -25.95
CA VAL A 373 -5.08 -11.98 -25.21
C VAL A 373 -5.74 -10.61 -25.15
N PHE A 374 -6.28 -10.12 -26.28
CA PHE A 374 -7.01 -8.86 -26.33
C PHE A 374 -8.31 -8.91 -25.53
N ALA A 375 -9.06 -10.01 -25.60
CA ALA A 375 -10.26 -10.20 -24.79
C ALA A 375 -9.94 -10.17 -23.28
N LEU A 376 -8.86 -10.85 -22.87
CA LEU A 376 -8.40 -10.84 -21.49
C LEU A 376 -7.93 -9.44 -21.05
N THR A 377 -7.17 -8.76 -21.91
CA THR A 377 -6.72 -7.37 -21.67
C THR A 377 -7.92 -6.45 -21.49
N ALA A 378 -8.90 -6.50 -22.40
CA ALA A 378 -10.10 -5.69 -22.34
C ALA A 378 -10.89 -5.95 -21.05
N PHE A 379 -11.03 -7.21 -20.63
CA PHE A 379 -11.68 -7.56 -19.37
C PHE A 379 -11.02 -6.89 -18.16
N TYR A 380 -9.70 -6.96 -18.06
CA TYR A 380 -8.95 -6.32 -16.95
C TYR A 380 -9.02 -4.80 -16.99
N VAL A 381 -8.88 -4.19 -18.18
CA VAL A 381 -9.01 -2.74 -18.35
C VAL A 381 -10.40 -2.28 -17.93
N ILE A 382 -11.48 -2.94 -18.36
CA ILE A 382 -12.85 -2.59 -17.99
C ILE A 382 -13.04 -2.64 -16.46
N ILE A 383 -12.64 -3.74 -15.81
CA ILE A 383 -12.78 -3.88 -14.35
C ILE A 383 -11.98 -2.80 -13.63
N ALA A 384 -10.75 -2.55 -14.05
CA ALA A 384 -9.88 -1.57 -13.42
C ALA A 384 -10.44 -0.15 -13.55
N TYR A 385 -11.04 0.20 -14.69
CA TYR A 385 -11.68 1.50 -14.89
C TYR A 385 -13.01 1.65 -14.14
N ILE A 386 -13.83 0.59 -14.02
CA ILE A 386 -15.02 0.59 -13.15
C ILE A 386 -14.61 0.87 -11.70
N MET A 387 -13.54 0.22 -11.23
CA MET A 387 -13.02 0.42 -9.88
C MET A 387 -12.43 1.82 -9.70
N LEU A 388 -11.65 2.31 -10.67
CA LEU A 388 -11.09 3.67 -10.65
C LEU A 388 -12.18 4.74 -10.62
N PHE A 389 -13.22 4.60 -11.45
CA PHE A 389 -14.38 5.48 -11.46
C PHE A 389 -15.07 5.47 -10.09
N THR A 390 -15.39 4.29 -9.57
CA THR A 390 -16.02 4.11 -8.25
C THR A 390 -15.23 4.83 -7.15
N VAL A 391 -13.92 4.61 -7.10
CA VAL A 391 -13.04 5.26 -6.11
C VAL A 391 -13.00 6.78 -6.31
N THR A 392 -12.92 7.25 -7.56
CA THR A 392 -12.80 8.67 -7.86
C THR A 392 -14.00 9.48 -7.39
N PHE A 393 -15.21 8.94 -7.55
CA PHE A 393 -16.45 9.61 -7.18
C PHE A 393 -16.87 9.38 -5.72
N LEU A 394 -16.60 8.21 -5.15
CA LEU A 394 -17.06 7.88 -3.80
C LEU A 394 -16.07 8.27 -2.71
N VAL A 395 -14.76 8.18 -2.98
CA VAL A 395 -13.72 8.34 -1.98
C VAL A 395 -13.17 9.77 -2.03
N LYS A 396 -13.31 10.48 -0.91
CA LYS A 396 -12.56 11.70 -0.64
C LYS A 396 -11.30 11.31 0.13
N GLU A 397 -10.14 11.72 -0.35
CA GLU A 397 -8.86 11.34 0.22
C GLU A 397 -7.85 12.49 0.10
N ASN A 398 -7.05 12.67 1.16
CA ASN A 398 -6.02 13.71 1.25
C ASN A 398 -4.58 13.19 1.00
N TRP A 399 -4.39 11.88 0.84
CA TRP A 399 -3.08 11.22 0.67
C TRP A 399 -2.61 11.11 -0.78
N PHE A 400 -3.35 11.71 -1.72
CA PHE A 400 -3.08 11.67 -3.17
C PHE A 400 -3.02 10.26 -3.78
N ILE A 401 -3.43 9.19 -3.06
CA ILE A 401 -3.42 7.81 -3.59
C ILE A 401 -4.38 7.71 -4.78
N ARG A 402 -5.55 8.35 -4.72
CA ARG A 402 -6.44 8.48 -5.89
C ARG A 402 -5.74 9.04 -7.13
N ILE A 403 -4.95 10.12 -7.01
CA ILE A 403 -4.28 10.74 -8.16
C ILE A 403 -3.20 9.80 -8.70
N GLU A 404 -2.43 9.17 -7.81
CA GLU A 404 -1.43 8.17 -8.19
C GLU A 404 -2.06 7.02 -8.99
N VAL A 405 -3.12 6.40 -8.47
CA VAL A 405 -3.79 5.27 -9.16
C VAL A 405 -4.42 5.74 -10.48
N PHE A 406 -4.98 6.95 -10.53
CA PHE A 406 -5.50 7.53 -11.77
C PHE A 406 -4.40 7.72 -12.83
N LEU A 407 -3.23 8.25 -12.44
CA LEU A 407 -2.09 8.44 -13.34
C LEU A 407 -1.55 7.09 -13.85
N VAL A 408 -1.35 6.12 -12.96
CA VAL A 408 -0.89 4.77 -13.32
C VAL A 408 -1.86 4.10 -14.27
N MET A 409 -3.16 4.13 -13.98
CA MET A 409 -4.19 3.52 -14.84
C MET A 409 -4.30 4.21 -16.21
N THR A 410 -4.20 5.54 -16.24
CA THR A 410 -4.23 6.32 -17.50
C THR A 410 -3.01 5.98 -18.36
N PHE A 411 -1.83 5.85 -17.75
CA PHE A 411 -0.62 5.45 -18.47
C PHE A 411 -0.72 4.03 -19.00
N TRP A 412 -1.25 3.08 -18.21
CA TRP A 412 -1.53 1.72 -18.65
C TRP A 412 -2.51 1.66 -19.83
N LEU A 413 -3.54 2.52 -19.87
CA LEU A 413 -4.43 2.59 -21.01
C LEU A 413 -3.71 3.07 -22.27
N ILE A 414 -2.85 4.09 -22.16
CA ILE A 414 -2.04 4.58 -23.28
C ILE A 414 -1.10 3.47 -23.78
N ASP A 415 -0.41 2.79 -22.87
CA ASP A 415 0.47 1.65 -23.18
C ASP A 415 -0.28 0.54 -23.92
N VAL A 416 -1.43 0.11 -23.41
CA VAL A 416 -2.28 -0.90 -24.07
C VAL A 416 -2.70 -0.45 -25.47
N LEU A 417 -3.11 0.82 -25.64
CA LEU A 417 -3.50 1.33 -26.95
C LEU A 417 -2.31 1.34 -27.93
N ILE A 418 -1.13 1.76 -27.49
CA ILE A 418 0.09 1.73 -28.33
C ILE A 418 0.44 0.28 -28.70
N PHE A 419 0.42 -0.63 -27.73
CA PHE A 419 0.70 -2.04 -27.94
C PHE A 419 -0.30 -2.69 -28.92
N LEU A 420 -1.60 -2.33 -28.82
CA LEU A 420 -2.62 -2.77 -29.76
C LEU A 420 -2.39 -2.23 -31.18
N ILE A 421 -2.04 -0.94 -31.31
CA ILE A 421 -1.72 -0.33 -32.61
C ILE A 421 -0.54 -1.07 -33.24
N PHE A 422 0.53 -1.33 -32.48
CA PHE A 422 1.70 -2.08 -32.95
C PHE A 422 1.35 -3.53 -33.34
N GLY A 423 0.45 -4.18 -32.60
CA GLY A 423 -0.03 -5.52 -32.92
C GLY A 423 -0.91 -5.62 -34.18
N VAL A 424 -1.68 -4.57 -34.48
CA VAL A 424 -2.61 -4.54 -35.63
C VAL A 424 -1.93 -4.06 -36.91
N VAL A 425 -0.97 -3.13 -36.82
CA VAL A 425 -0.28 -2.58 -37.99
C VAL A 425 0.69 -3.63 -38.56
N SER A 426 0.25 -4.35 -39.59
CA SER A 426 1.05 -5.43 -40.22
C SER A 426 2.43 -4.97 -40.71
N THR A 427 2.56 -3.71 -41.15
CA THR A 427 3.84 -3.09 -41.54
C THR A 427 4.82 -3.01 -40.36
N TYR A 428 4.32 -2.70 -39.15
CA TYR A 428 5.14 -2.60 -37.96
C TYR A 428 5.71 -3.98 -37.59
N GLY A 429 4.86 -5.02 -37.58
CA GLY A 429 5.29 -6.40 -37.31
C GLY A 429 6.32 -6.94 -38.31
N ARG A 430 6.28 -6.49 -39.58
CA ARG A 430 7.24 -6.91 -40.61
C ARG A 430 8.58 -6.19 -40.56
N TYR A 431 8.60 -4.89 -40.25
CA TYR A 431 9.80 -4.06 -40.38
C TYR A 431 10.26 -3.47 -39.05
N ALA A 432 9.36 -2.81 -38.33
CA ALA A 432 9.72 -2.01 -37.15
C ALA A 432 9.94 -2.86 -35.89
N GLU A 433 9.25 -3.99 -35.75
CA GLU A 433 9.41 -4.90 -34.60
C GLU A 433 10.85 -5.45 -34.50
N HIS A 434 11.57 -5.56 -35.62
CA HIS A 434 12.99 -5.93 -35.67
C HIS A 434 13.95 -4.82 -35.20
N SER A 435 13.46 -3.59 -35.03
CA SER A 435 14.25 -2.46 -34.55
C SER A 435 13.81 -2.02 -33.15
N PHE A 436 12.52 -2.11 -32.87
CA PHE A 436 11.90 -1.72 -31.62
C PHE A 436 10.82 -2.74 -31.29
N PRO A 437 11.10 -3.74 -30.44
CA PRO A 437 10.08 -4.71 -30.06
C PRO A 437 8.94 -4.05 -29.28
N ALA A 438 7.68 -4.31 -29.66
CA ALA A 438 6.50 -3.73 -29.00
C ALA A 438 6.45 -4.03 -27.49
N GLY A 439 7.05 -5.14 -27.05
CA GLY A 439 7.14 -5.47 -25.63
C GLY A 439 7.98 -4.46 -24.82
N TRP A 440 8.85 -3.67 -25.44
CA TRP A 440 9.57 -2.60 -24.74
C TRP A 440 8.65 -1.45 -24.30
N VAL A 441 7.50 -1.24 -24.97
CA VAL A 441 6.50 -0.26 -24.52
C VAL A 441 5.97 -0.67 -23.13
N VAL A 442 5.66 -1.96 -22.95
CA VAL A 442 5.22 -2.52 -21.65
C VAL A 442 6.29 -2.32 -20.57
N LEU A 443 7.58 -2.44 -20.91
CA LEU A 443 8.68 -2.17 -19.97
C LEU A 443 8.69 -0.70 -19.52
N ILE A 444 8.43 0.24 -20.43
CA ILE A 444 8.31 1.67 -20.10
C ILE A 444 7.15 1.90 -19.12
N ALA A 445 5.99 1.26 -19.36
CA ALA A 445 4.85 1.32 -18.45
C ALA A 445 5.15 0.74 -17.07
N ILE A 446 5.92 -0.35 -17.00
CA ILE A 446 6.38 -0.92 -15.72
C ILE A 446 7.30 0.05 -14.96
N VAL A 447 8.23 0.73 -15.64
CA VAL A 447 9.09 1.75 -14.99
C VAL A 447 8.23 2.88 -14.44
N PHE A 448 7.26 3.35 -15.23
CA PHE A 448 6.35 4.41 -14.80
C PHE A 448 5.52 3.99 -13.58
N ASP A 449 4.89 2.81 -13.60
CA ASP A 449 4.11 2.27 -12.48
C ASP A 449 4.97 2.13 -11.21
N ASN A 450 6.13 1.48 -11.31
CA ASN A 450 7.04 1.33 -10.17
C ASN A 450 7.54 2.69 -9.64
N THR A 451 7.71 3.68 -10.51
CA THR A 451 8.08 5.04 -10.12
C THR A 451 6.94 5.72 -9.35
N CYS A 452 5.73 5.73 -9.90
CA CYS A 452 4.58 6.38 -9.30
C CYS A 452 4.13 5.68 -8.01
N SER A 453 4.05 4.36 -8.01
CA SER A 453 3.48 3.59 -6.91
C SER A 453 4.45 3.08 -5.87
N CYS A 454 5.77 3.06 -6.14
CA CYS A 454 6.77 2.64 -5.16
C CYS A 454 7.81 3.73 -4.86
N LEU A 455 8.45 4.30 -5.88
CA LEU A 455 9.55 5.25 -5.67
C LEU A 455 9.08 6.58 -5.09
N ILE A 456 8.06 7.23 -5.66
CA ILE A 456 7.55 8.52 -5.18
C ILE A 456 7.12 8.44 -3.70
N PRO A 457 6.34 7.43 -3.25
CA PRO A 457 5.97 7.29 -1.84
C PRO A 457 7.17 7.10 -0.92
N VAL A 458 8.19 6.35 -1.37
CA VAL A 458 9.45 6.18 -0.65
C VAL A 458 10.18 7.52 -0.52
N ILE A 459 10.34 8.27 -1.61
CA ILE A 459 10.98 9.60 -1.60
C ILE A 459 10.23 10.55 -0.66
N LEU A 460 8.89 10.62 -0.79
CA LEU A 460 8.06 11.44 0.09
C LEU A 460 8.20 11.03 1.55
N SER A 461 8.41 9.74 1.85
CA SER A 461 8.64 9.30 3.22
C SER A 461 9.89 9.94 3.83
N PHE A 462 10.96 10.18 3.06
CA PHE A 462 12.16 10.86 3.56
C PHE A 462 11.88 12.33 3.88
N TYR A 463 11.10 13.00 3.03
CA TYR A 463 10.67 14.38 3.29
C TYR A 463 9.75 14.48 4.51
N THR A 464 8.76 13.59 4.62
CA THR A 464 7.85 13.59 5.77
C THR A 464 8.57 13.24 7.08
N SER A 465 9.56 12.33 7.05
CA SER A 465 10.31 12.00 8.27
C SER A 465 11.10 13.17 8.86
N ARG A 466 11.52 14.15 8.04
CA ARG A 466 12.15 15.38 8.56
C ARG A 466 11.19 16.23 9.39
N PHE A 467 9.88 16.19 9.09
CA PHE A 467 8.87 16.95 9.81
C PHE A 467 8.22 16.17 10.96
N ALA A 468 8.22 14.83 10.90
CA ALA A 468 7.50 13.99 11.85
C ALA A 468 8.33 13.47 13.05
N TRP A 469 9.65 13.70 13.06
CA TRP A 469 10.56 13.13 14.08
C TRP A 469 11.70 14.07 14.48
N ALA A 470 11.52 15.39 14.35
CA ALA A 470 12.38 16.28 15.14
C ALA A 470 12.14 15.89 16.60
N ASP A 471 13.17 15.32 17.22
CA ASP A 471 13.17 14.89 18.61
C ASP A 471 12.54 16.02 19.46
N PRO A 472 11.51 15.76 20.28
CA PRO A 472 10.88 16.80 21.11
C PRO A 472 11.88 17.55 21.99
N THR A 473 13.07 16.98 22.20
CA THR A 473 14.20 17.61 22.88
C THR A 473 14.93 18.68 22.06
N GLN A 474 14.79 18.72 20.73
CA GLN A 474 15.41 19.72 19.84
C GLN A 474 14.43 20.71 19.21
N ALA A 475 13.11 20.50 19.34
CA ALA A 475 12.09 21.40 18.79
C ALA A 475 11.76 22.59 19.72
N GLY A 476 12.79 23.20 20.33
CA GLY A 476 12.74 24.08 21.49
C GLY A 476 12.01 25.44 21.37
N SER A 477 11.23 25.69 20.31
CA SER A 477 10.39 26.90 20.24
C SER A 477 9.15 26.75 19.37
N ASP A 478 9.21 25.99 18.28
CA ASP A 478 8.11 25.89 17.31
C ASP A 478 7.08 24.80 17.66
N ASP A 479 7.46 23.79 18.46
CA ASP A 479 6.54 22.70 18.85
C ASP A 479 5.50 23.17 19.86
N SER A 480 5.89 24.06 20.78
CA SER A 480 4.96 24.66 21.75
C SER A 480 3.86 25.46 21.04
N LEU A 481 4.20 26.17 19.95
CA LEU A 481 3.25 26.91 19.14
C LEU A 481 2.25 25.97 18.45
N SER A 482 2.73 24.87 17.85
CA SER A 482 1.87 23.90 17.17
C SER A 482 0.93 23.18 18.14
N HIS A 483 1.43 22.82 19.33
CA HIS A 483 0.61 22.27 20.41
C HIS A 483 -0.45 23.26 20.93
N THR A 484 -0.11 24.55 20.99
CA THR A 484 -1.07 25.59 21.38
C THR A 484 -2.16 25.76 20.31
N GLU A 485 -1.76 25.85 19.04
CA GLU A 485 -2.69 26.01 17.92
C GLU A 485 -3.67 24.84 17.78
N ILE A 486 -3.22 23.58 17.93
CA ILE A 486 -4.14 22.44 17.87
C ILE A 486 -5.15 22.48 19.01
N ARG A 487 -4.73 22.88 20.22
CA ARG A 487 -5.63 23.04 21.37
C ARG A 487 -6.68 24.11 21.11
N GLU A 488 -6.31 25.26 20.56
CA GLU A 488 -7.28 26.30 20.19
C GLU A 488 -8.37 25.76 19.26
N ILE A 489 -7.98 24.96 18.27
CA ILE A 489 -8.91 24.31 17.33
C ILE A 489 -9.78 23.25 18.03
N LEU A 490 -9.20 22.47 18.94
CA LEU A 490 -9.94 21.46 19.70
C LEU A 490 -10.92 22.07 20.71
N PHE A 491 -10.62 23.24 21.28
CA PHE A 491 -11.52 23.92 22.22
C PHE A 491 -12.69 24.64 21.52
N ASP A 492 -12.49 25.28 20.36
CA ASP A 492 -13.60 25.86 19.59
C ASP A 492 -14.48 24.75 18.97
N LYS A 493 -15.76 24.71 19.36
CA LYS A 493 -16.72 23.66 18.96
C LYS A 493 -16.86 23.53 17.43
N LYS A 494 -16.81 24.65 16.70
CA LYS A 494 -17.01 24.66 15.24
C LYS A 494 -15.74 24.23 14.51
N ALA A 495 -14.58 24.76 14.92
CA ALA A 495 -13.29 24.38 14.38
C ALA A 495 -12.97 22.91 14.68
N ARG A 496 -13.27 22.43 15.91
CA ARG A 496 -13.18 21.01 16.28
C ARG A 496 -14.03 20.14 15.35
N GLN A 497 -15.25 20.55 15.02
CA GLN A 497 -16.11 19.78 14.10
C GLN A 497 -15.53 19.74 12.67
N LEU A 498 -14.95 20.83 12.18
CA LEU A 498 -14.27 20.86 10.88
C LEU A 498 -13.02 19.97 10.87
N PHE A 499 -12.22 20.03 11.93
CA PHE A 499 -11.05 19.16 12.09
C PHE A 499 -11.45 17.69 12.23
N LYS A 500 -12.53 17.39 12.95
CA LYS A 500 -13.14 16.04 13.04
C LYS A 500 -13.54 15.52 11.67
N ASN A 501 -14.21 16.33 10.86
CA ASN A 501 -14.57 15.95 9.49
C ASN A 501 -13.32 15.65 8.65
N PHE A 502 -12.29 16.49 8.76
CA PHE A 502 -11.00 16.27 8.09
C PHE A 502 -10.30 14.98 8.56
N ALA A 503 -10.36 14.66 9.85
CA ALA A 503 -9.82 13.43 10.42
C ALA A 503 -10.52 12.17 9.90
N ILE A 504 -11.84 12.25 9.72
CA ILE A 504 -12.64 11.17 9.13
C ILE A 504 -12.25 10.95 7.66
N GLU A 505 -12.12 12.04 6.88
CA GLU A 505 -11.68 11.99 5.48
C GLU A 505 -10.22 11.53 5.34
N SER A 506 -9.43 11.64 6.40
CA SER A 506 -8.04 11.16 6.46
C SER A 506 -7.91 9.74 7.03
N PHE A 507 -9.02 9.06 7.32
CA PHE A 507 -9.09 7.70 7.88
C PHE A 507 -8.49 7.53 9.28
N VAL A 508 -8.36 8.60 10.06
CA VAL A 508 -7.80 8.59 11.42
C VAL A 508 -8.63 9.42 12.43
N PRO A 509 -9.94 9.15 12.57
CA PRO A 509 -10.81 9.92 13.47
C PRO A 509 -10.62 9.56 14.95
N GLU A 510 -9.92 8.47 15.28
CA GLU A 510 -9.83 7.93 16.65
C GLU A 510 -9.27 8.94 17.66
N GLY A 511 -8.27 9.73 17.28
CA GLY A 511 -7.63 10.68 18.19
C GLY A 511 -8.59 11.77 18.67
N ILE A 512 -9.29 12.41 17.73
CA ILE A 512 -10.24 13.49 18.06
C ILE A 512 -11.48 12.95 18.78
N LEU A 513 -11.96 11.76 18.42
CA LEU A 513 -13.08 11.11 19.10
C LEU A 513 -12.74 10.74 20.55
N PHE A 514 -11.53 10.21 20.77
CA PHE A 514 -11.03 9.97 22.12
C PHE A 514 -10.93 11.27 22.91
N TRP A 515 -10.39 12.34 22.32
CA TRP A 515 -10.23 13.63 22.98
C TRP A 515 -11.59 14.19 23.45
N GLU A 516 -12.62 14.11 22.61
CA GLU A 516 -13.99 14.49 22.98
C GLU A 516 -14.56 13.65 24.13
N ASP A 517 -14.35 12.33 24.11
CA ASP A 517 -14.81 11.43 25.18
C ASP A 517 -14.03 11.67 26.50
N ALA A 518 -12.73 11.96 26.44
CA ALA A 518 -11.90 12.30 27.60
C ALA A 518 -12.36 13.62 28.25
N HIS A 519 -12.68 14.64 27.46
CA HIS A 519 -13.26 15.90 27.97
C HIS A 519 -14.70 15.72 28.49
N ALA A 520 -15.49 14.85 27.87
CA ALA A 520 -16.79 14.47 28.41
C ALA A 520 -16.66 13.75 29.77
N PHE A 521 -15.63 12.94 29.96
CA PHE A 521 -15.37 12.22 31.21
C PHE A 521 -15.08 13.19 32.38
N LYS A 522 -14.33 14.27 32.14
CA LYS A 522 -14.02 15.31 33.15
C LYS A 522 -15.29 15.88 33.79
N ARG A 523 -16.40 15.96 33.03
CA ARG A 523 -17.71 16.50 33.45
C ARG A 523 -18.63 15.48 34.15
N VAL A 524 -18.32 14.18 34.12
CA VAL A 524 -19.17 13.17 34.77
C VAL A 524 -19.03 13.28 36.29
N LYS A 525 -20.15 13.27 37.01
CA LYS A 525 -20.20 13.24 38.48
C LYS A 525 -20.59 11.85 38.99
N GLY A 526 -20.07 11.46 40.15
CA GLY A 526 -20.34 10.17 40.80
C GLY A 526 -19.37 9.05 40.39
N ARG A 527 -18.86 8.32 41.38
CA ARG A 527 -17.81 7.30 41.22
C ARG A 527 -18.22 6.18 40.25
N GLU A 528 -19.38 5.57 40.46
CA GLU A 528 -19.81 4.42 39.64
C GLU A 528 -20.07 4.81 38.18
N LYS A 529 -20.65 5.98 37.93
CA LYS A 529 -20.84 6.51 36.57
C LYS A 529 -19.50 6.80 35.89
N ARG A 530 -18.54 7.41 36.61
CA ARG A 530 -17.17 7.62 36.12
C ARG A 530 -16.50 6.29 35.78
N LYS A 531 -16.53 5.31 36.69
CA LYS A 531 -15.90 3.99 36.47
C LYS A 531 -16.42 3.33 35.20
N ARG A 532 -17.74 3.29 35.03
CA ARG A 532 -18.39 2.73 33.83
C ARG A 532 -17.98 3.50 32.57
N PHE A 533 -17.98 4.83 32.60
CA PHE A 533 -17.60 5.61 31.43
C PHE A 533 -16.12 5.43 31.05
N ALA A 534 -15.22 5.39 32.04
CA ALA A 534 -13.81 5.11 31.81
C ALA A 534 -13.57 3.72 31.24
N GLN A 535 -14.29 2.70 31.71
CA GLN A 535 -14.25 1.35 31.13
C GLN A 535 -14.71 1.34 29.66
N THR A 536 -15.77 2.11 29.33
CA THR A 536 -16.20 2.28 27.94
C THR A 536 -15.10 2.92 27.08
N ILE A 537 -14.41 3.96 27.58
CA ILE A 537 -13.29 4.59 26.87
C ILE A 537 -12.15 3.59 26.66
N LEU A 538 -11.78 2.81 27.68
CA LEU A 538 -10.76 1.76 27.57
C LEU A 538 -11.12 0.73 26.49
N GLU A 539 -12.35 0.23 26.47
CA GLU A 539 -12.82 -0.74 25.48
C GLU A 539 -12.93 -0.16 24.06
N LYS A 540 -13.26 1.14 23.95
CA LYS A 540 -13.46 1.82 22.67
C LYS A 540 -12.14 2.21 21.99
N TYR A 541 -11.11 2.57 22.77
CA TYR A 541 -9.89 3.19 22.26
C TYR A 541 -8.57 2.51 22.67
N VAL A 542 -8.50 1.95 23.88
CA VAL A 542 -7.22 1.54 24.48
C VAL A 542 -6.96 0.05 24.33
N LYS A 543 -7.97 -0.81 24.50
CA LYS A 543 -7.80 -2.28 24.43
C LYS A 543 -7.31 -2.74 23.06
N TYR A 544 -6.57 -3.85 23.03
CA TYR A 544 -6.14 -4.47 21.78
C TYR A 544 -7.36 -4.95 20.96
N GLY A 545 -7.39 -4.59 19.67
CA GLY A 545 -8.54 -4.89 18.81
C GLY A 545 -9.74 -3.96 19.04
N ALA A 546 -9.55 -2.85 19.76
CA ALA A 546 -10.58 -1.83 19.92
C ALA A 546 -11.00 -1.26 18.55
N LYS A 547 -12.26 -0.87 18.42
CA LYS A 547 -12.80 -0.42 17.12
C LYS A 547 -12.19 0.91 16.67
N LEU A 548 -11.85 1.77 17.63
CA LEU A 548 -11.17 3.04 17.44
C LEU A 548 -9.82 2.98 18.16
N GLU A 549 -9.14 1.85 18.02
CA GLU A 549 -7.83 1.60 18.62
C GLU A 549 -6.86 2.75 18.34
N LEU A 550 -6.35 3.35 19.41
CA LEU A 550 -5.33 4.40 19.35
C LEU A 550 -3.95 3.82 19.05
N ASN A 551 -3.12 4.63 18.40
CA ASN A 551 -1.73 4.32 18.07
C ASN A 551 -0.81 4.48 19.30
N LEU A 552 -0.95 3.59 20.29
CA LEU A 552 -0.23 3.69 21.56
C LEU A 552 1.02 2.79 21.61
N PRO A 553 2.19 3.29 22.03
CA PRO A 553 3.32 2.46 22.39
C PRO A 553 3.01 1.74 23.72
N ASN A 554 3.43 0.47 23.85
CA ASN A 554 3.25 -0.34 25.05
C ASN A 554 1.82 -0.26 25.65
N ARG A 555 0.82 -0.55 24.81
CA ARG A 555 -0.61 -0.41 25.12
C ARG A 555 -1.05 -0.99 26.46
N SER A 556 -0.55 -2.17 26.83
CA SER A 556 -0.90 -2.82 28.09
C SER A 556 -0.49 -1.99 29.30
N ALA A 557 0.61 -1.22 29.22
CA ALA A 557 1.01 -0.30 30.27
C ALA A 557 -0.03 0.82 30.47
N TRP A 558 -0.53 1.43 29.39
CA TRP A 558 -1.59 2.44 29.45
C TRP A 558 -2.89 1.88 30.04
N GLU A 559 -3.30 0.67 29.60
CA GLU A 559 -4.49 0.00 30.12
C GLU A 559 -4.36 -0.27 31.63
N ASN A 560 -3.24 -0.85 32.07
CA ASN A 560 -3.00 -1.17 33.48
C ASN A 560 -2.92 0.09 34.35
N GLU A 561 -2.25 1.16 33.88
CA GLU A 561 -2.17 2.45 34.58
C GLU A 561 -3.57 3.04 34.82
N ILE A 562 -4.41 3.06 33.79
CA ILE A 562 -5.79 3.56 33.90
C ILE A 562 -6.62 2.66 34.81
N LEU A 563 -6.55 1.33 34.65
CA LEU A 563 -7.30 0.38 35.49
C LEU A 563 -6.94 0.54 36.98
N HIS A 564 -5.65 0.71 37.31
CA HIS A 564 -5.20 0.98 38.67
C HIS A 564 -5.80 2.28 39.23
N LEU A 565 -5.86 3.36 38.44
CA LEU A 565 -6.52 4.61 38.85
C LEU A 565 -8.04 4.45 39.05
N LEU A 566 -8.67 3.48 38.39
CA LEU A 566 -10.10 3.17 38.55
C LEU A 566 -10.42 2.30 39.77
N GLU A 567 -9.42 1.65 40.37
CA GLU A 567 -9.56 0.86 41.60
C GLU A 567 -9.56 1.74 42.86
N GLY A 568 -9.03 2.96 42.75
CA GLY A 568 -8.97 3.94 43.83
C GLY A 568 -10.32 4.24 44.50
N LYS A 569 -10.24 4.73 45.76
CA LYS A 569 -11.42 5.18 46.52
C LYS A 569 -12.17 6.29 45.78
N SER A 570 -11.43 7.25 45.23
CA SER A 570 -11.94 8.32 44.36
C SER A 570 -11.35 8.18 42.97
N ILE A 571 -12.18 8.34 41.93
CA ILE A 571 -11.72 8.34 40.54
C ILE A 571 -11.43 9.79 40.12
N PRO A 572 -10.16 10.17 39.94
CA PRO A 572 -9.81 11.54 39.59
C PRO A 572 -10.38 11.93 38.21
N ASN A 573 -10.60 13.22 37.97
CA ASN A 573 -10.97 13.71 36.63
C ASN A 573 -9.76 13.71 35.66
N THR A 574 -8.55 13.54 36.18
CA THR A 574 -7.28 13.52 35.43
C THR A 574 -6.86 12.12 34.97
N VAL A 575 -7.70 11.09 35.11
CA VAL A 575 -7.39 9.70 34.71
C VAL A 575 -6.82 9.60 33.30
N PHE A 576 -7.34 10.39 32.36
CA PHE A 576 -6.93 10.35 30.96
C PHE A 576 -5.92 11.44 30.57
N LEU A 577 -5.46 12.29 31.49
CA LEU A 577 -4.66 13.48 31.17
C LEU A 577 -3.36 13.15 30.39
N LYS A 578 -2.65 12.11 30.83
CA LYS A 578 -1.41 11.65 30.18
C LYS A 578 -1.68 11.07 28.79
N LEU A 579 -2.77 10.32 28.64
CA LEU A 579 -3.17 9.74 27.36
C LEU A 579 -3.69 10.79 26.39
N GLU A 580 -4.41 11.81 26.89
CA GLU A 580 -4.85 12.99 26.15
C GLU A 580 -3.66 13.75 25.57
N ALA A 581 -2.63 14.04 26.37
CA ALA A 581 -1.41 14.69 25.88
C ALA A 581 -0.69 13.87 24.79
N HIS A 582 -0.65 12.53 24.94
CA HIS A 582 -0.11 11.64 23.90
C HIS A 582 -0.93 11.71 22.60
N VAL A 583 -2.26 11.65 22.71
CA VAL A 583 -3.15 11.70 21.55
C VAL A 583 -3.12 13.06 20.85
N GLU A 584 -3.01 14.18 21.60
CA GLU A 584 -2.81 15.51 21.03
C GLU A 584 -1.54 15.57 20.18
N ARG A 585 -0.44 14.99 20.67
CA ARG A 585 0.81 14.90 19.92
C ARG A 585 0.66 14.06 18.66
N ASP A 586 0.01 12.89 18.76
CA ASP A 586 -0.26 12.03 17.60
C ASP A 586 -1.14 12.75 16.55
N MET A 587 -2.06 13.61 17.00
CA MET A 587 -2.90 14.42 16.10
C MET A 587 -2.13 15.55 15.40
N LEU A 588 -0.92 15.92 15.80
CA LEU A 588 -0.14 16.97 15.13
C LEU A 588 0.16 16.62 13.66
N ASP A 589 0.42 15.34 13.36
CA ASP A 589 0.67 14.88 11.98
C ASP A 589 -0.53 15.19 11.07
N ILE A 590 -1.75 14.93 11.54
CA ILE A 590 -2.95 15.27 10.78
C ILE A 590 -3.24 16.78 10.83
N PHE A 591 -2.96 17.45 11.94
CA PHE A 591 -3.16 18.88 12.08
C PHE A 591 -2.32 19.67 11.08
N VAL A 592 -1.05 19.31 10.89
CA VAL A 592 -0.17 19.93 9.87
C VAL A 592 -0.75 19.79 8.46
N ARG A 593 -1.43 18.68 8.15
CA ARG A 593 -2.16 18.52 6.87
C ARG A 593 -3.42 19.37 6.83
N TYR A 594 -4.17 19.42 7.93
CA TYR A 594 -5.36 20.26 8.05
C TYR A 594 -5.04 21.74 7.83
N LYS A 595 -3.89 22.22 8.34
CA LYS A 595 -3.42 23.61 8.15
C LYS A 595 -3.32 24.04 6.67
N ARG A 596 -3.18 23.09 5.75
CA ARG A 596 -3.07 23.35 4.31
C ARG A 596 -4.43 23.52 3.62
N THR A 597 -5.53 23.16 4.29
CA THR A 597 -6.86 23.21 3.70
C THR A 597 -7.50 24.58 3.80
N GLN A 598 -8.52 24.85 2.99
CA GLN A 598 -9.27 26.11 3.03
C GLN A 598 -10.18 26.17 4.26
N GLU A 599 -10.67 25.02 4.73
CA GLU A 599 -11.48 24.87 5.93
C GLU A 599 -10.72 25.34 7.17
N TYR A 600 -9.43 24.98 7.29
CA TYR A 600 -8.60 25.47 8.40
C TYR A 600 -8.45 26.98 8.34
N LYS A 601 -8.07 27.54 7.18
CA LYS A 601 -7.90 28.99 7.01
C LYS A 601 -9.15 29.75 7.42
N LYS A 602 -10.32 29.27 6.98
CA LYS A 602 -11.62 29.83 7.37
C LYS A 602 -11.87 29.72 8.88
N SER A 603 -11.63 28.56 9.48
CA SER A 603 -11.82 28.35 10.92
C SER A 603 -10.89 29.22 11.77
N LYS A 604 -9.64 29.40 11.34
CA LYS A 604 -8.65 30.24 12.02
C LYS A 604 -9.07 31.71 12.01
N THR A 605 -9.47 32.23 10.85
CA THR A 605 -9.98 33.60 10.74
C THR A 605 -11.21 33.82 11.61
N GLU A 606 -12.12 32.83 11.70
CA GLU A 606 -13.30 32.94 12.56
C GLU A 606 -12.94 32.97 14.05
N ILE A 607 -11.99 32.12 14.50
CA ILE A 607 -11.49 32.14 15.88
C ILE A 607 -10.81 33.47 16.20
N GLU A 608 -9.97 33.98 15.30
CA GLU A 608 -9.28 35.28 15.46
C GLU A 608 -10.28 36.44 15.54
N ASN A 609 -11.35 36.41 14.73
CA ASN A 609 -12.40 37.44 14.78
C ASN A 609 -13.18 37.39 16.10
N LYS A 610 -13.53 36.19 16.59
CA LYS A 610 -14.18 36.03 17.90
C LYS A 610 -13.30 36.53 19.04
N LYS A 611 -11.99 36.22 19.01
CA LYS A 611 -11.02 36.72 20.00
C LYS A 611 -11.00 38.25 20.03
N LYS A 612 -10.93 38.89 18.86
CA LYS A 612 -10.98 40.36 18.72
C LYS A 612 -12.29 40.96 19.23
N GLU A 613 -13.41 40.30 18.97
CA GLU A 613 -14.73 40.74 19.46
C GLU A 613 -14.82 40.67 20.98
N VAL A 614 -14.37 39.56 21.59
CA VAL A 614 -14.33 39.41 23.06
C VAL A 614 -13.39 40.43 23.70
N GLU A 615 -12.23 40.70 23.10
CA GLU A 615 -11.32 41.76 23.59
C GLU A 615 -11.95 43.16 23.49
N ALA A 616 -12.65 43.46 22.38
CA ALA A 616 -13.37 44.72 22.23
C ALA A 616 -14.50 44.86 23.27
N GLN A 617 -15.24 43.80 23.55
CA GLN A 617 -16.27 43.77 24.59
C GLN A 617 -15.67 43.98 25.99
N LYS A 618 -14.55 43.33 26.31
CA LYS A 618 -13.82 43.55 27.58
C LYS A 618 -13.36 45.00 27.74
N GLN A 619 -12.87 45.63 26.66
CA GLN A 619 -12.47 47.03 26.67
C GLN A 619 -13.66 47.99 26.83
N MET A 620 -14.83 47.64 26.28
CA MET A 620 -16.05 48.44 26.45
C MET A 620 -16.67 48.29 27.84
N GLY A 621 -16.63 47.10 28.45
CA GLY A 621 -17.15 46.87 29.81
C GLY A 621 -16.25 47.42 30.94
N MET A 622 -15.01 47.80 30.64
CA MET A 622 -14.11 48.50 31.56
C MET A 622 -14.24 50.04 31.48
N ARG A 623 -15.08 50.56 30.59
CA ARG A 623 -15.45 51.98 30.53
C ARG A 623 -16.82 52.17 31.15
#